data_AF-A0A067RCU7-F1
#
_entry.id   AF-A0A067RCU7-F1
#
_cell.length_a   1.000
_cell.length_b   1.000
_cell.length_c   1.000
_cell.angle_alpha   90.00
_cell.angle_beta   90.00
_cell.angle_gamma   90.00
#
_symmetry.space_group_name_H-M   'P 1'
#
loop_
_entity.id
_entity.type
_entity.pdbx_description
1 polymer ?
#
loop_
_entity_poly.entity_id
_entity_poly.type
_entity_poly.pdbx_seq_one_letter_code
_entity_poly.pdbx_strand_id
1 'polypeptide(L)'
;MLGVVSLNLGLVSIDTEELSTGEEQLMNCIDSLNDDALKPEVILILITALNQLGILWSERGDPEKSREYLEKAEKLYEEFTNHASSCTAAVSFQDLFRTSNPEMPQPDAENMLEKLYTLTLYYLAQIYGNLNDHVKSAAYCHTTLKRQLESKDFDPVDWALNSATLSQYFMEKNGFSQARHHLAAASFILDQYESDLSLQEGDDEALEAKRERFKHRSADVARCWAKYGILLLSNSKERLMSEVNENESETSNTNIQELVENNIALLCTGVVEDLGFTSLELSSYEDQITDKYVLIYEDARKVFLNAQEWLTKAKQYYTLEGHASDCVQITQDLSQLYKYLAFFEEDEERQSRMHKRRIDHLESVLKELNPHYYLLVCRQLWYELGETYSDILDIKLQRLQTVDERPTPHALRKVNHLAEQSIANFNMFLESLRDASTNKMPTMFNEDVIRPALIAYFRIGRLYSKIVMPDKAAQLENLKQSLNAYKFLVDYCNHDKDARKHVSLEVAVCEDMVKLLPLKVQRLTLEVQQE
;
A
#
# COMPACT_ATOMS: atom_id res chain seq x y z
N MET A 1 46.13 12.79 12.84
CA MET A 1 46.85 12.08 11.74
C MET A 1 46.73 10.57 11.85
N LEU A 2 47.16 9.91 12.95
CA LEU A 2 47.02 8.45 13.10
C LEU A 2 45.57 7.96 12.95
N GLY A 3 44.60 8.63 13.59
CA GLY A 3 43.19 8.28 13.41
C GLY A 3 42.68 8.36 11.96
N VAL A 4 43.16 9.32 11.15
CA VAL A 4 42.81 9.38 9.72
C VAL A 4 43.38 8.19 8.95
N VAL A 5 44.59 7.75 9.30
CA VAL A 5 45.18 6.55 8.69
C VAL A 5 44.35 5.31 9.04
N SER A 6 43.97 5.15 10.31
CA SER A 6 43.08 4.07 10.75
C SER A 6 41.71 4.11 10.05
N LEU A 7 41.11 5.30 9.91
CA LEU A 7 39.87 5.47 9.14
C LEU A 7 40.04 4.98 7.70
N ASN A 8 41.05 5.46 6.97
CA ASN A 8 41.26 5.09 5.57
C ASN A 8 41.58 3.60 5.40
N LEU A 9 42.36 3.00 6.31
CA LEU A 9 42.60 1.56 6.32
C LEU A 9 41.30 0.78 6.55
N GLY A 10 40.44 1.26 7.45
CA GLY A 10 39.12 0.69 7.71
C GLY A 10 38.23 0.73 6.47
N LEU A 11 38.11 1.90 5.83
CA LEU A 11 37.35 2.10 4.59
C LEU A 11 37.83 1.17 3.47
N VAL A 12 39.13 1.17 3.18
CA VAL A 12 39.70 0.30 2.13
C VAL A 12 39.46 -1.17 2.45
N SER A 13 39.60 -1.57 3.72
CA SER A 13 39.34 -2.96 4.11
C SER A 13 37.89 -3.35 3.85
N ILE A 14 36.92 -2.50 4.22
CA ILE A 14 35.49 -2.71 3.94
C ILE A 14 35.23 -2.78 2.43
N ASP A 15 35.78 -1.84 1.65
CA ASP A 15 35.64 -1.81 0.19
C ASP A 15 36.23 -3.05 -0.50
N THR A 16 37.23 -3.68 0.12
CA THR A 16 37.85 -4.94 -0.33
C THR A 16 37.25 -6.19 0.31
N GLU A 17 36.10 -6.07 0.98
CA GLU A 17 35.37 -7.14 1.66
C GLU A 17 36.11 -7.79 2.85
N GLU A 18 37.20 -7.19 3.33
CA GLU A 18 37.96 -7.57 4.53
C GLU A 18 37.29 -7.01 5.80
N LEU A 19 36.02 -7.39 6.02
CA LEU A 19 35.11 -6.77 6.98
C LEU A 19 35.61 -6.79 8.44
N SER A 20 36.34 -7.83 8.85
CA SER A 20 36.86 -7.93 10.22
C SER A 20 38.00 -6.94 10.46
N THR A 21 38.92 -6.84 9.49
CA THR A 21 40.00 -5.85 9.49
C THR A 21 39.43 -4.44 9.43
N GLY A 22 38.40 -4.24 8.60
CA GLY A 22 37.67 -2.98 8.52
C GLY A 22 37.13 -2.52 9.87
N GLU A 23 36.39 -3.40 10.56
CA GLU A 23 35.88 -3.12 11.90
C GLU A 23 36.99 -2.76 12.88
N GLU A 24 38.05 -3.56 12.95
CA GLU A 24 39.17 -3.34 13.88
C GLU A 24 39.81 -1.96 13.67
N GLN A 25 40.07 -1.59 12.41
CA GLN A 25 40.69 -0.31 12.08
C GLN A 25 39.76 0.88 12.38
N LEU A 26 38.45 0.75 12.13
CA LEU A 26 37.48 1.78 12.49
C LEU A 26 37.33 1.95 14.00
N MET A 27 37.32 0.86 14.77
CA MET A 27 37.32 0.91 16.24
C MET A 27 38.58 1.57 16.78
N ASN A 28 39.76 1.19 16.26
CA ASN A 28 41.03 1.84 16.61
C ASN A 28 41.02 3.34 16.32
N CYS A 29 40.40 3.76 15.21
CA CYS A 29 40.22 5.17 14.87
C CYS A 29 39.41 5.89 15.97
N ILE A 30 38.24 5.35 16.32
CA ILE A 30 37.34 5.94 17.33
C ILE A 30 38.04 6.02 18.68
N ASP A 31 38.62 4.92 19.16
CA ASP A 31 39.28 4.84 20.47
C ASP A 31 40.44 5.84 20.59
N SER A 32 41.17 6.08 19.49
CA SER A 32 42.31 7.01 19.47
C SER A 32 41.91 8.50 19.48
N LEU A 33 40.66 8.81 19.14
CA LEU A 33 40.17 10.18 18.95
C LEU A 33 39.06 10.59 19.92
N ASN A 34 38.54 9.65 20.73
CA ASN A 34 37.36 9.84 21.56
C ASN A 34 37.51 10.96 22.61
N ASP A 35 38.70 11.11 23.22
CA ASP A 35 38.96 12.17 24.21
C ASP A 35 38.86 13.59 23.60
N ASP A 36 38.99 13.69 22.28
CA ASP A 36 39.03 14.93 21.49
C ASP A 36 37.83 15.04 20.53
N ALA A 37 36.74 14.31 20.79
CA ALA A 37 35.67 14.08 19.83
C ALA A 37 35.00 15.35 19.26
N LEU A 38 34.93 16.43 20.05
CA LEU A 38 34.31 17.70 19.66
C LEU A 38 35.27 18.68 18.98
N LYS A 39 36.54 18.29 18.74
CA LYS A 39 37.48 19.16 18.02
C LYS A 39 37.11 19.25 16.53
N PRO A 40 37.23 20.44 15.91
CA PRO A 40 36.95 20.63 14.48
C PRO A 40 37.70 19.68 13.54
N GLU A 41 38.91 19.29 13.89
CA GLU A 41 39.77 18.37 13.11
C GLU A 41 39.39 16.89 13.27
N VAL A 42 38.51 16.57 14.22
CA VAL A 42 38.17 15.20 14.63
C VAL A 42 36.75 14.83 14.23
N ILE A 43 35.81 15.78 14.28
CA ILE A 43 34.37 15.52 14.11
C ILE A 43 34.01 14.73 12.85
N LEU A 44 34.55 15.13 11.69
CA LEU A 44 34.29 14.46 10.41
C LEU A 44 34.80 13.02 10.42
N ILE A 45 35.95 12.77 11.06
CA ILE A 45 36.58 11.46 11.12
C ILE A 45 35.71 10.50 11.95
N LEU A 46 35.27 10.94 13.12
CA LEU A 46 34.46 10.13 14.02
C LEU A 46 33.08 9.80 13.45
N ILE A 47 32.37 10.80 12.91
CA ILE A 47 31.05 10.54 12.30
C ILE A 47 31.20 9.59 11.11
N THR A 48 32.25 9.75 10.29
CA THR A 48 32.52 8.81 9.19
C THR A 48 32.74 7.39 9.71
N ALA A 49 33.60 7.21 10.72
CA ALA A 49 33.90 5.89 11.29
C ALA A 49 32.65 5.25 11.91
N LEU A 50 31.84 6.01 12.64
CA LEU A 50 30.61 5.55 13.27
C LEU A 50 29.55 5.16 12.24
N ASN A 51 29.36 5.97 11.18
CA ASN A 51 28.45 5.63 10.10
C ASN A 51 28.85 4.32 9.42
N GLN A 52 30.14 4.14 9.13
CA GLN A 52 30.65 2.92 8.49
C GLN A 52 30.49 1.68 9.37
N LEU A 53 30.72 1.80 10.68
CA LEU A 53 30.40 0.71 11.62
C LEU A 53 28.90 0.43 11.67
N GLY A 54 28.06 1.46 11.66
CA GLY A 54 26.60 1.32 11.56
C GLY A 54 26.19 0.50 10.35
N ILE A 55 26.68 0.86 9.16
CA ILE A 55 26.42 0.16 7.90
C ILE A 55 26.90 -1.30 7.99
N LEU A 56 28.15 -1.51 8.42
CA LEU A 56 28.76 -2.83 8.55
C LEU A 56 27.94 -3.77 9.44
N TRP A 57 27.46 -3.30 10.59
CA TRP A 57 26.66 -4.10 11.51
C TRP A 57 25.24 -4.35 10.98
N SER A 58 24.68 -3.41 10.21
CA SER A 58 23.43 -3.61 9.49
C SER A 58 23.54 -4.75 8.48
N GLU A 59 24.59 -4.75 7.66
CA GLU A 59 24.83 -5.78 6.64
C GLU A 59 25.07 -7.17 7.23
N ARG A 60 25.61 -7.23 8.46
CA ARG A 60 25.75 -8.48 9.24
C ARG A 60 24.45 -8.97 9.88
N GLY A 61 23.35 -8.24 9.74
CA GLY A 61 22.05 -8.60 10.30
C GLY A 61 21.94 -8.32 11.81
N ASP A 62 22.73 -7.38 12.35
CA ASP A 62 22.63 -6.93 13.74
C ASP A 62 22.18 -5.46 13.81
N PRO A 63 20.86 -5.20 13.70
CA PRO A 63 20.33 -3.85 13.70
C PRO A 63 20.49 -3.14 15.06
N GLU A 64 20.57 -3.88 16.17
CA GLU A 64 20.77 -3.31 17.50
C GLU A 64 22.16 -2.69 17.63
N LYS A 65 23.20 -3.42 17.22
CA LYS A 65 24.57 -2.90 17.24
C LYS A 65 24.78 -1.78 16.22
N SER A 66 24.12 -1.88 15.06
CA SER A 66 24.10 -0.78 14.09
C SER A 66 23.50 0.50 14.69
N ARG A 67 22.35 0.39 15.37
CA ARG A 67 21.69 1.50 16.06
C ARG A 67 22.64 2.20 17.03
N GLU A 68 23.36 1.45 17.86
CA GLU A 68 24.28 2.02 18.85
C GLU A 68 25.36 2.91 18.23
N TYR A 69 25.91 2.55 17.06
CA TYR A 69 26.92 3.36 16.39
C TYR A 69 26.31 4.60 15.73
N LEU A 70 25.15 4.46 15.10
CA LEU A 70 24.49 5.56 14.40
C LEU A 70 23.91 6.59 15.37
N GLU A 71 23.33 6.18 16.50
CA GLU A 71 22.87 7.10 17.55
C GLU A 71 24.04 7.85 18.21
N LYS A 72 25.21 7.20 18.32
CA LYS A 72 26.44 7.89 18.74
C LYS A 72 26.87 8.95 17.72
N ALA A 73 26.76 8.67 16.42
CA ALA A 73 27.09 9.62 15.37
C ALA A 73 26.13 10.83 15.38
N GLU A 74 24.83 10.57 15.52
CA GLU A 74 23.79 11.60 15.64
C GLU A 74 24.06 12.51 16.84
N LYS A 75 24.23 11.92 18.02
CA LYS A 75 24.51 12.66 19.24
C LYS A 75 25.79 13.50 19.13
N LEU A 76 26.83 12.95 18.50
CA LEU A 76 28.10 13.66 18.32
C LEU A 76 27.94 14.88 17.41
N TYR A 77 27.15 14.76 16.33
CA TYR A 77 26.82 15.90 15.47
C TYR A 77 26.03 16.97 16.22
N GLU A 78 25.00 16.59 16.98
CA GLU A 78 24.18 17.52 17.76
C GLU A 78 25.01 18.25 18.82
N GLU A 79 25.87 17.54 19.55
CA GLU A 79 26.77 18.15 20.53
C GLU A 79 27.73 19.12 19.84
N PHE A 80 28.36 18.73 18.73
CA PHE A 80 29.28 19.59 17.99
C PHE A 80 28.60 20.86 17.46
N THR A 81 27.42 20.75 16.84
CA THR A 81 26.70 21.91 16.26
C THR A 81 26.17 22.86 17.32
N ASN A 82 25.71 22.33 18.46
CA ASN A 82 25.32 23.14 19.63
C ASN A 82 26.52 23.86 20.28
N HIS A 83 27.72 23.28 20.23
CA HIS A 83 28.94 23.92 20.72
C HIS A 83 29.56 24.89 19.69
N ALA A 84 29.47 24.56 18.39
CA ALA A 84 30.09 25.30 17.28
C ALA A 84 29.41 26.62 16.96
N SER A 85 28.19 26.87 17.48
CA SER A 85 27.52 28.18 17.44
C SER A 85 28.34 29.32 18.08
N SER A 86 29.53 29.01 18.63
CA SER A 86 30.45 29.93 19.29
C SER A 86 31.73 30.33 18.53
N CYS A 87 32.30 29.59 17.54
CA CYS A 87 33.32 30.15 16.60
C CYS A 87 34.06 29.19 15.61
N THR A 88 33.85 27.86 15.57
CA THR A 88 34.78 26.96 14.83
C THR A 88 34.08 26.01 13.87
N ALA A 89 34.27 26.24 12.57
CA ALA A 89 33.86 25.34 11.48
C ALA A 89 34.69 24.04 11.49
N ALA A 90 34.09 22.92 11.07
CA ALA A 90 34.79 21.65 10.92
C ALA A 90 35.99 21.77 9.96
N VAL A 91 36.98 20.89 10.12
CA VAL A 91 38.18 20.86 9.27
C VAL A 91 38.23 19.55 8.50
N SER A 92 38.37 19.61 7.18
CA SER A 92 38.47 18.41 6.36
C SER A 92 39.74 17.61 6.70
N PHE A 93 39.61 16.28 6.71
CA PHE A 93 40.77 15.40 6.88
C PHE A 93 41.82 15.62 5.77
N GLN A 94 41.44 16.11 4.58
CA GLN A 94 42.38 16.46 3.52
C GLN A 94 43.28 17.64 3.89
N ASP A 95 42.75 18.62 4.63
CA ASP A 95 43.51 19.78 5.08
C ASP A 95 44.60 19.42 6.09
N LEU A 96 44.41 18.32 6.84
CA LEU A 96 45.40 17.80 7.79
C LEU A 96 46.69 17.29 7.11
N PHE A 97 46.63 16.95 5.82
CA PHE A 97 47.77 16.44 5.04
C PHE A 97 48.24 17.41 3.95
N ARG A 98 47.65 18.61 3.86
CA ARG A 98 48.07 19.60 2.87
C ARG A 98 49.47 20.12 3.17
N THR A 99 50.38 19.89 2.24
CA THR A 99 51.59 20.71 2.10
C THR A 99 51.21 22.03 1.43
N SER A 100 51.95 23.11 1.69
CA SER A 100 51.63 24.52 1.42
C SER A 100 51.43 24.91 -0.06
N ASN A 101 50.58 24.21 -0.81
CA ASN A 101 50.33 24.41 -2.23
C ASN A 101 49.00 25.16 -2.43
N PRO A 102 49.03 26.43 -2.85
CA PRO A 102 47.87 27.33 -2.82
C PRO A 102 46.84 27.13 -3.95
N GLU A 103 47.02 26.14 -4.84
CA GLU A 103 46.21 25.98 -6.06
C GLU A 103 45.02 25.01 -5.93
N MET A 104 44.88 24.28 -4.82
CA MET A 104 43.77 23.35 -4.61
C MET A 104 42.59 24.03 -3.90
N PRO A 105 41.35 23.94 -4.42
CA PRO A 105 40.15 24.48 -3.75
C PRO A 105 40.04 23.92 -2.33
N GLN A 106 39.73 24.76 -1.33
CA GLN A 106 39.50 24.26 0.03
C GLN A 106 38.23 23.40 0.05
N PRO A 107 38.27 22.19 0.64
CA PRO A 107 37.09 21.36 0.79
C PRO A 107 36.10 22.07 1.72
N ASP A 108 34.83 22.06 1.33
CA ASP A 108 33.74 22.60 2.13
C ASP A 108 33.41 21.61 3.27
N ALA A 109 34.12 21.78 4.39
CA ALA A 109 34.03 20.90 5.53
C ALA A 109 32.67 21.00 6.26
N GLU A 110 31.99 22.14 6.19
CA GLU A 110 30.64 22.31 6.72
C GLU A 110 29.64 21.49 5.91
N ASN A 111 29.66 21.61 4.58
CA ASN A 111 28.83 20.79 3.70
C ASN A 111 29.14 19.29 3.86
N MET A 112 30.41 18.91 4.01
CA MET A 112 30.79 17.52 4.29
C MET A 112 30.17 17.01 5.59
N LEU A 113 30.18 17.82 6.65
CA LEU A 113 29.56 17.48 7.93
C LEU A 113 28.04 17.28 7.76
N GLU A 114 27.37 18.21 7.07
CA GLU A 114 25.93 18.13 6.82
C GLU A 114 25.55 16.89 5.99
N LYS A 115 26.37 16.52 5.00
CA LYS A 115 26.19 15.28 4.22
C LYS A 115 26.37 14.03 5.06
N LEU A 116 27.41 13.98 5.90
CA LEU A 116 27.65 12.86 6.79
C LEU A 116 26.51 12.67 7.80
N TYR A 117 26.00 13.76 8.36
CA TYR A 117 24.87 13.69 9.27
C TYR A 117 23.57 13.27 8.57
N THR A 118 23.29 13.79 7.37
CA THR A 118 22.16 13.31 6.56
C THR A 118 22.28 11.82 6.25
N LEU A 119 23.49 11.32 6.00
CA LEU A 119 23.75 9.88 5.84
C LEU A 119 23.47 9.09 7.13
N THR A 120 23.85 9.62 8.30
CA THR A 120 23.53 9.03 9.61
C THR A 120 22.02 8.85 9.76
N LEU A 121 21.24 9.90 9.50
CA LEU A 121 19.77 9.88 9.60
C LEU A 121 19.14 8.90 8.61
N TYR A 122 19.65 8.86 7.38
CA TYR A 122 19.20 7.91 6.35
C TYR A 122 19.37 6.45 6.80
N TYR A 123 20.49 6.10 7.43
CA TYR A 123 20.68 4.74 7.96
C TYR A 123 19.88 4.51 9.24
N LEU A 124 19.75 5.49 10.14
CA LEU A 124 18.86 5.37 11.31
C LEU A 124 17.43 5.05 10.89
N ALA A 125 16.93 5.66 9.80
CA ALA A 125 15.62 5.35 9.25
C ALA A 125 15.47 3.85 8.93
N GLN A 126 16.46 3.26 8.23
CA GLN A 126 16.46 1.85 7.87
C GLN A 126 16.57 0.93 9.08
N ILE A 127 17.46 1.27 10.02
CA ILE A 127 17.67 0.47 11.23
C ILE A 127 16.44 0.44 12.12
N TYR A 128 15.80 1.59 12.36
CA TYR A 128 14.56 1.62 13.11
C TYR A 128 13.43 0.88 12.40
N GLY A 129 13.41 0.87 11.06
CA GLY A 129 12.53 0.01 10.27
C GLY A 129 12.75 -1.49 10.54
N ASN A 130 14.00 -1.94 10.54
CA ASN A 130 14.39 -3.32 10.83
C ASN A 130 14.09 -3.73 12.29
N LEU A 131 14.11 -2.77 13.21
CA LEU A 131 13.72 -2.96 14.61
C LEU A 131 12.19 -2.90 14.84
N ASN A 132 11.39 -2.77 13.78
CA ASN A 132 9.94 -2.59 13.80
C ASN A 132 9.46 -1.31 14.52
N ASP A 133 10.34 -0.33 14.75
CA ASP A 133 9.96 1.02 15.19
C ASP A 133 9.71 1.90 13.96
N HIS A 134 8.58 1.61 13.30
CA HIS A 134 8.22 2.29 12.06
C HIS A 134 7.93 3.78 12.25
N VAL A 135 7.59 4.23 13.47
CA VAL A 135 7.31 5.64 13.74
C VAL A 135 8.61 6.44 13.69
N LYS A 136 9.65 6.00 14.41
CA LYS A 136 10.97 6.64 14.32
C LYS A 136 11.56 6.54 12.92
N SER A 137 11.42 5.38 12.28
CA SER A 137 11.85 5.18 10.89
C SER A 137 11.26 6.26 9.95
N ALA A 138 9.95 6.50 10.04
CA ALA A 138 9.27 7.52 9.24
C ALA A 138 9.75 8.95 9.56
N ALA A 139 10.00 9.27 10.84
CA ALA A 139 10.53 10.58 11.25
C ALA A 139 11.93 10.82 10.68
N TYR A 140 12.82 9.83 10.73
CA TYR A 140 14.15 9.90 10.13
C TYR A 140 14.09 9.99 8.60
N CYS A 141 13.19 9.26 7.94
CA CYS A 141 12.95 9.39 6.51
C CYS A 141 12.55 10.83 6.13
N HIS A 142 11.58 11.41 6.84
CA HIS A 142 11.15 12.80 6.62
C HIS A 142 12.31 13.78 6.80
N THR A 143 13.03 13.68 7.93
CA THR A 143 14.15 14.57 8.26
C THR A 143 15.25 14.49 7.21
N THR A 144 15.54 13.28 6.72
CA THR A 144 16.50 13.06 5.61
C THR A 144 16.05 13.77 4.33
N LEU A 145 14.79 13.61 3.93
CA LEU A 145 14.22 14.26 2.74
C LEU A 145 14.25 15.79 2.86
N LYS A 146 13.89 16.32 4.04
CA LYS A 146 13.91 17.75 4.32
C LYS A 146 15.32 18.33 4.19
N ARG A 147 16.32 17.68 4.80
CA ARG A 147 17.72 18.11 4.72
C ARG A 147 18.27 18.03 3.29
N GLN A 148 17.94 16.99 2.54
CA GLN A 148 18.26 16.87 1.12
C GLN A 148 17.69 18.03 0.31
N LEU A 149 16.45 18.41 0.57
CA LEU A 149 15.78 19.52 -0.11
C LEU A 149 16.45 20.87 0.21
N GLU A 150 16.78 21.10 1.49
CA GLU A 150 17.45 22.32 1.95
C GLU A 150 18.87 22.46 1.37
N SER A 151 19.62 21.37 1.27
CA SER A 151 20.96 21.35 0.68
C SER A 151 20.97 21.33 -0.85
N LYS A 152 19.83 21.04 -1.48
CA LYS A 152 19.68 20.80 -2.93
C LYS A 152 20.59 19.69 -3.47
N ASP A 153 20.95 18.74 -2.61
CA ASP A 153 21.81 17.60 -2.95
C ASP A 153 20.99 16.32 -2.96
N PHE A 154 20.28 16.09 -4.07
CA PHE A 154 19.46 14.89 -4.28
C PHE A 154 19.21 14.64 -5.76
N ASP A 155 18.89 13.39 -6.09
CA ASP A 155 18.30 13.04 -7.38
C ASP A 155 16.78 13.31 -7.31
N PRO A 156 16.21 14.17 -8.19
CA PRO A 156 14.80 14.54 -8.11
C PRO A 156 13.84 13.36 -8.22
N VAL A 157 14.21 12.34 -8.99
CA VAL A 157 13.37 11.16 -9.22
C VAL A 157 13.35 10.25 -7.99
N ASP A 158 14.52 9.97 -7.41
CA ASP A 158 14.60 9.17 -6.18
C ASP A 158 13.96 9.90 -5.00
N TRP A 159 14.19 11.21 -4.87
CA TRP A 159 13.61 12.02 -3.80
C TRP A 159 12.07 12.00 -3.86
N ALA A 160 11.50 12.20 -5.06
CA ALA A 160 10.07 12.15 -5.26
C ALA A 160 9.48 10.76 -4.94
N LEU A 161 10.13 9.70 -5.38
CA LEU A 161 9.71 8.33 -5.07
C LEU A 161 9.76 8.04 -3.57
N ASN A 162 10.82 8.47 -2.88
CA ASN A 162 10.96 8.30 -1.44
C ASN A 162 9.90 9.08 -0.66
N SER A 163 9.61 10.32 -1.05
CA SER A 163 8.52 11.12 -0.47
C SER A 163 7.16 10.46 -0.70
N ALA A 164 6.88 10.00 -1.93
CA ALA A 164 5.65 9.28 -2.25
C ALA A 164 5.52 7.94 -1.49
N THR A 165 6.62 7.23 -1.26
CA THR A 165 6.63 6.00 -0.47
C THR A 165 6.32 6.30 1.00
N LEU A 166 6.92 7.35 1.57
CA LEU A 166 6.65 7.79 2.95
C LEU A 166 5.18 8.20 3.13
N SER A 167 4.54 8.76 2.11
CA SER A 167 3.10 9.03 2.15
C SER A 167 2.26 7.77 2.40
N GLN A 168 2.65 6.61 1.83
CA GLN A 168 1.91 5.36 2.00
C GLN A 168 1.88 4.94 3.47
N TYR A 169 3.02 5.06 4.16
CA TYR A 169 3.11 4.82 5.60
C TYR A 169 2.15 5.73 6.40
N PHE A 170 2.14 7.03 6.11
CA PHE A 170 1.25 7.96 6.82
C PHE A 170 -0.22 7.63 6.60
N MET A 171 -0.62 7.23 5.38
CA MET A 171 -2.02 6.87 5.12
C MET A 171 -2.46 5.61 5.87
N GLU A 172 -1.61 4.59 5.97
CA GLU A 172 -1.89 3.38 6.77
C GLU A 172 -2.12 3.70 8.25
N LYS A 173 -1.57 4.84 8.73
CA LYS A 173 -1.80 5.38 10.08
C LYS A 173 -2.90 6.45 10.14
N ASN A 174 -3.71 6.60 9.09
CA ASN A 174 -4.76 7.63 8.97
C ASN A 174 -4.24 9.09 8.95
N GLY A 175 -2.94 9.31 8.74
CA GLY A 175 -2.31 10.63 8.60
C GLY A 175 -2.47 11.22 7.20
N PHE A 176 -3.71 11.48 6.78
CA PHE A 176 -4.01 11.95 5.42
C PHE A 176 -3.42 13.33 5.10
N SER A 177 -3.33 14.23 6.09
CA SER A 177 -2.72 15.55 5.90
C SER A 177 -1.24 15.42 5.49
N GLN A 178 -0.47 14.62 6.23
CA GLN A 178 0.95 14.37 5.98
C GLN A 178 1.15 13.59 4.68
N ALA A 179 0.33 12.57 4.43
CA ALA A 179 0.41 11.79 3.20
C ALA A 179 0.17 12.65 1.95
N ARG A 180 -0.89 13.46 1.96
CA ARG A 180 -1.20 14.39 0.86
C ARG A 180 -0.07 15.38 0.64
N HIS A 181 0.50 15.92 1.72
CA HIS A 181 1.63 16.85 1.64
C HIS A 181 2.87 16.22 0.99
N HIS A 182 3.23 15.00 1.38
CA HIS A 182 4.37 14.29 0.79
C HIS A 182 4.15 13.91 -0.68
N LEU A 183 2.93 13.53 -1.05
CA LEU A 183 2.57 13.27 -2.46
C LEU A 183 2.59 14.55 -3.30
N ALA A 184 2.09 15.66 -2.75
CA ALA A 184 2.15 16.97 -3.40
C ALA A 184 3.59 17.40 -3.64
N ALA A 185 4.46 17.24 -2.63
CA ALA A 185 5.88 17.53 -2.76
C ALA A 185 6.57 16.64 -3.81
N ALA A 186 6.26 15.34 -3.83
CA ALA A 186 6.78 14.41 -4.83
C ALA A 186 6.39 14.83 -6.27
N SER A 187 5.11 15.15 -6.49
CA SER A 187 4.63 15.61 -7.80
C SER A 187 5.24 16.95 -8.20
N PHE A 188 5.37 17.89 -7.26
CA PHE A 188 6.00 19.19 -7.52
C PHE A 188 7.45 19.04 -7.99
N ILE A 189 8.26 18.21 -7.31
CA ILE A 189 9.65 17.96 -7.69
C ILE A 189 9.76 17.25 -9.04
N LEU A 190 8.85 16.30 -9.33
CA LEU A 190 8.81 15.65 -10.65
C LEU A 190 8.46 16.60 -11.77
N ASP A 191 7.49 17.50 -11.58
CA ASP A 191 7.09 18.47 -12.61
C ASP A 191 8.19 19.50 -12.88
N GLN A 192 8.95 19.90 -11.84
CA GLN A 192 10.17 20.70 -12.02
C GLN A 192 11.22 19.95 -12.84
N TYR A 193 11.48 18.69 -12.49
CA TYR A 193 12.47 17.87 -13.20
C TYR A 193 12.05 17.57 -14.64
N GLU A 194 10.76 17.39 -14.90
CA GLU A 194 10.21 17.25 -16.26
C GLU A 194 10.49 18.50 -17.10
N SER A 195 10.25 19.67 -16.51
CA SER A 195 10.52 20.95 -17.15
C SER A 195 12.00 21.07 -17.52
N ASP A 196 12.90 20.72 -16.60
CA ASP A 196 14.35 20.73 -16.83
C ASP A 196 14.78 19.71 -17.89
N LEU A 197 14.21 18.50 -17.88
CA LEU A 197 14.45 17.47 -18.90
C LEU A 197 13.95 17.88 -20.28
N SER A 198 12.85 18.63 -20.37
CA SER A 198 12.29 19.09 -21.64
C SER A 198 13.18 20.11 -22.35
N LEU A 199 13.98 20.87 -21.58
CA LEU A 199 14.92 21.86 -22.09
C LEU A 199 16.24 21.25 -22.58
N GLN A 200 16.53 19.99 -22.23
CA GLN A 200 17.75 19.32 -22.67
C GLN A 200 17.59 18.85 -24.13
N GLU A 201 18.39 19.44 -25.01
CA GLU A 201 18.49 19.06 -26.42
C GLU A 201 19.54 17.95 -26.61
N GLY A 202 19.19 16.94 -27.41
CA GLY A 202 20.04 15.79 -27.70
C GLY A 202 19.23 14.49 -27.73
N ASP A 203 19.77 13.46 -28.36
CA ASP A 203 19.17 12.12 -28.46
C ASP A 203 20.25 11.05 -28.20
N ASP A 204 20.95 11.22 -27.08
CA ASP A 204 21.92 10.25 -26.59
C ASP A 204 21.22 9.25 -25.66
N GLU A 205 21.74 8.02 -25.62
CA GLU A 205 21.28 6.90 -24.80
C GLU A 205 21.13 7.29 -23.32
N ALA A 206 22.04 8.12 -22.81
CA ALA A 206 21.97 8.62 -21.43
C ALA A 206 20.76 9.53 -21.16
N LEU A 207 20.34 10.35 -22.14
CA LEU A 207 19.17 11.22 -21.98
C LEU A 207 17.88 10.40 -22.10
N GLU A 208 17.83 9.43 -23.02
CA GLU A 208 16.67 8.55 -23.13
C GLU A 208 16.48 7.69 -21.88
N ALA A 209 17.57 7.20 -21.28
CA ALA A 209 17.53 6.50 -19.99
C ALA A 209 16.96 7.38 -18.87
N LYS A 210 17.30 8.68 -18.83
CA LYS A 210 16.71 9.63 -17.87
C LYS A 210 15.22 9.86 -18.12
N ARG A 211 14.81 10.00 -19.39
CA ARG A 211 13.39 10.16 -19.77
C ARG A 211 12.58 8.92 -19.40
N GLU A 212 13.11 7.74 -19.65
CA GLU A 212 12.47 6.48 -19.29
C GLU A 212 12.36 6.31 -17.77
N ARG A 213 13.43 6.59 -17.03
CA ARG A 213 13.41 6.58 -15.56
C ARG A 213 12.39 7.55 -15.00
N PHE A 214 12.29 8.75 -15.57
CA PHE A 214 11.27 9.73 -15.20
C PHE A 214 9.86 9.19 -15.46
N LYS A 215 9.55 8.72 -16.68
CA LYS A 215 8.23 8.19 -17.04
C LYS A 215 7.79 7.08 -16.09
N HIS A 216 8.70 6.16 -15.78
CA HIS A 216 8.45 5.05 -14.86
C HIS A 216 8.10 5.57 -13.46
N ARG A 217 8.95 6.41 -12.86
CA ARG A 217 8.72 6.87 -11.48
C ARG A 217 7.58 7.85 -11.34
N SER A 218 7.27 8.63 -12.37
CA SER A 218 6.05 9.44 -12.43
C SER A 218 4.80 8.56 -12.43
N ALA A 219 4.84 7.40 -13.09
CA ALA A 219 3.74 6.42 -13.03
C ALA A 219 3.62 5.77 -11.64
N ASP A 220 4.73 5.49 -10.95
CA ASP A 220 4.72 5.03 -9.55
C ASP A 220 4.06 6.05 -8.60
N VAL A 221 4.44 7.33 -8.70
CA VAL A 221 3.85 8.41 -7.89
C VAL A 221 2.36 8.57 -8.21
N ALA A 222 1.96 8.45 -9.47
CA ALA A 222 0.55 8.46 -9.86
C ALA A 222 -0.25 7.30 -9.22
N ARG A 223 0.33 6.09 -9.15
CA ARG A 223 -0.31 4.98 -8.41
C ARG A 223 -0.42 5.27 -6.91
N CYS A 224 0.55 5.96 -6.32
CA CYS A 224 0.50 6.37 -4.92
C CYS A 224 -0.64 7.36 -4.64
N TRP A 225 -0.88 8.33 -5.52
CA TRP A 225 -2.07 9.21 -5.47
C TRP A 225 -3.39 8.47 -5.63
N ALA A 226 -3.44 7.48 -6.54
CA ALA A 226 -4.65 6.68 -6.70
C ALA A 226 -4.98 5.88 -5.43
N LYS A 227 -3.96 5.26 -4.81
CA LYS A 227 -4.09 4.57 -3.51
C LYS A 227 -4.55 5.52 -2.41
N TYR A 228 -4.07 6.76 -2.40
CA TYR A 228 -4.56 7.80 -1.48
C TYR A 228 -6.07 8.00 -1.59
N GLY A 229 -6.58 8.21 -2.81
CA GLY A 229 -8.02 8.38 -3.02
C GLY A 229 -8.83 7.13 -2.62
N ILE A 230 -8.33 5.94 -2.96
CA ILE A 230 -8.97 4.66 -2.60
C ILE A 230 -9.08 4.51 -1.08
N LEU A 231 -7.97 4.70 -0.37
CA LEU A 231 -7.90 4.51 1.08
C LEU A 231 -8.70 5.57 1.83
N LEU A 232 -8.69 6.82 1.34
CA LEU A 232 -9.54 7.88 1.90
C LEU A 232 -11.03 7.54 1.77
N LEU A 233 -11.47 7.06 0.61
CA LEU A 233 -12.86 6.64 0.40
C LEU A 233 -13.22 5.40 1.23
N SER A 234 -12.32 4.41 1.30
CA SER A 234 -12.51 3.19 2.11
C SER A 234 -12.68 3.52 3.59
N ASN A 235 -11.75 4.30 4.15
CA ASN A 235 -11.77 4.63 5.58
C ASN A 235 -12.95 5.57 5.92
N SER A 236 -13.34 6.46 4.99
CA SER A 236 -14.55 7.27 5.14
C SER A 236 -15.80 6.39 5.23
N LYS A 237 -15.93 5.40 4.34
CA LYS A 237 -17.02 4.41 4.40
C LYS A 237 -17.00 3.61 5.70
N GLU A 238 -15.84 3.11 6.12
CA GLU A 238 -15.72 2.30 7.34
C GLU A 238 -16.13 3.07 8.60
N ARG A 239 -15.74 4.35 8.70
CA ARG A 239 -16.21 5.24 9.78
C ARG A 239 -17.72 5.38 9.80
N LEU A 240 -18.33 5.67 8.65
CA LEU A 240 -19.79 5.79 8.54
C LEU A 240 -20.52 4.49 8.91
N MET A 241 -20.00 3.33 8.49
CA MET A 241 -20.58 2.03 8.85
C MET A 241 -20.43 1.71 10.34
N SER A 242 -19.33 2.13 10.97
CA SER A 242 -19.08 1.89 12.40
C SER A 242 -19.98 2.74 13.29
N GLU A 243 -20.16 4.02 12.95
CA GLU A 243 -21.08 4.93 13.65
C GLU A 243 -22.55 4.43 13.60
N VAL A 244 -22.94 3.77 12.51
CA VAL A 244 -24.27 3.14 12.40
C VAL A 244 -24.40 1.93 13.34
N ASN A 245 -23.33 1.14 13.52
CA ASN A 245 -23.35 -0.06 14.37
C ASN A 245 -23.22 0.25 15.88
N GLU A 246 -22.52 1.32 16.26
CA GLU A 246 -22.41 1.78 17.66
C GLU A 246 -23.75 2.27 18.22
N ASN A 247 -24.67 2.73 17.36
CA ASN A 247 -26.03 3.04 17.76
C ASN A 247 -26.89 1.79 18.11
N GLU A 248 -26.36 0.58 17.93
CA GLU A 248 -27.00 -0.69 18.35
C GLU A 248 -26.24 -1.45 19.45
N SER A 249 -25.05 -1.00 19.87
CA SER A 249 -24.33 -1.63 20.99
C SER A 249 -23.36 -0.66 21.70
N GLU A 250 -23.64 -0.37 22.97
CA GLU A 250 -22.70 0.34 23.87
C GLU A 250 -21.45 -0.51 24.10
N THR A 251 -20.42 -0.36 23.24
CA THR A 251 -19.10 -0.91 23.54
C THR A 251 -17.97 -0.03 23.00
N SER A 252 -17.43 0.81 23.90
CA SER A 252 -16.06 1.31 23.95
C SER A 252 -15.47 1.93 22.67
N ASN A 253 -15.80 3.19 22.42
CA ASN A 253 -15.04 4.07 21.53
C ASN A 253 -13.74 4.49 22.23
N THR A 254 -12.68 3.68 22.11
CA THR A 254 -11.34 4.27 22.13
C THR A 254 -11.21 5.09 20.86
N ASN A 255 -11.23 6.40 21.01
CA ASN A 255 -11.06 7.37 19.95
C ASN A 255 -9.66 7.16 19.32
N ILE A 256 -9.57 6.33 18.27
CA ILE A 256 -8.31 5.98 17.60
C ILE A 256 -7.64 7.24 17.03
N GLN A 257 -8.42 8.26 16.69
CA GLN A 257 -7.93 9.59 16.33
C GLN A 257 -7.11 10.23 17.48
N GLU A 258 -7.59 10.17 18.72
CA GLU A 258 -6.82 10.62 19.89
C GLU A 258 -5.62 9.71 20.17
N LEU A 259 -5.68 8.41 19.87
CA LEU A 259 -4.50 7.54 19.99
C LEU A 259 -3.46 7.82 18.90
N VAL A 260 -3.85 8.24 17.70
CA VAL A 260 -2.91 8.58 16.61
C VAL A 260 -2.36 9.99 16.80
N GLU A 261 -3.20 10.97 17.14
CA GLU A 261 -2.75 12.32 17.48
C GLU A 261 -1.89 12.29 18.74
N ASN A 262 -2.28 11.54 19.79
CA ASN A 262 -1.42 11.37 20.95
C ASN A 262 -0.21 10.50 20.63
N ASN A 263 -0.24 9.40 19.88
CA ASN A 263 0.99 8.65 19.63
C ASN A 263 1.95 9.38 18.68
N ILE A 264 1.48 10.04 17.62
CA ILE A 264 2.33 10.83 16.72
C ILE A 264 2.86 12.08 17.44
N ALA A 265 2.07 12.74 18.31
CA ALA A 265 2.54 13.89 19.08
C ALA A 265 3.34 13.52 20.35
N LEU A 266 3.11 12.36 20.97
CA LEU A 266 3.73 11.91 22.24
C LEU A 266 5.00 11.07 22.01
N LEU A 267 5.15 10.38 20.87
CA LEU A 267 6.38 9.64 20.54
C LEU A 267 7.52 10.54 20.03
N CYS A 268 7.20 11.77 19.61
CA CYS A 268 8.16 12.77 19.15
C CYS A 268 8.50 13.79 20.26
N THR A 269 8.73 13.35 21.50
CA THR A 269 9.08 14.19 22.66
C THR A 269 10.52 14.76 22.59
N GLY A 270 10.87 15.34 21.44
CA GLY A 270 12.14 16.02 21.18
C GLY A 270 12.32 16.49 19.73
N VAL A 271 11.59 15.92 18.77
CA VAL A 271 11.74 16.18 17.32
C VAL A 271 10.36 16.39 16.65
N VAL A 272 9.52 17.27 17.21
CA VAL A 272 8.42 17.84 16.41
C VAL A 272 8.95 19.07 15.70
N GLU A 273 9.75 18.81 14.67
CA GLU A 273 9.72 19.70 13.52
C GLU A 273 8.41 19.41 12.78
N ASP A 274 7.78 20.46 12.27
CA ASP A 274 6.70 20.36 11.30
C ASP A 274 7.08 19.31 10.24
N LEU A 275 6.28 18.22 10.08
CA LEU A 275 6.51 17.16 9.07
C LEU A 275 6.18 17.65 7.65
N GLY A 276 6.46 18.93 7.40
CA GLY A 276 6.16 19.69 6.21
C GLY A 276 7.43 20.25 5.57
N PHE A 277 7.38 20.39 4.26
CA PHE A 277 8.41 21.03 3.45
C PHE A 277 8.06 22.51 3.26
N THR A 278 8.39 23.34 4.25
CA THR A 278 8.03 24.77 4.27
C THR A 278 8.67 25.59 3.13
N SER A 279 9.68 25.04 2.46
CA SER A 279 10.35 25.66 1.32
C SER A 279 9.60 25.48 -0.01
N LEU A 280 8.56 24.63 -0.05
CA LEU A 280 7.78 24.33 -1.25
C LEU A 280 6.41 25.00 -1.22
N GLU A 281 5.95 25.48 -2.38
CA GLU A 281 4.59 25.96 -2.58
C GLU A 281 3.77 24.84 -3.24
N LEU A 282 2.89 24.20 -2.47
CA LEU A 282 2.23 22.94 -2.86
C LEU A 282 0.72 23.05 -3.07
N SER A 283 0.13 24.25 -2.94
CA SER A 283 -1.34 24.43 -2.96
C SER A 283 -1.98 23.89 -4.24
N SER A 284 -1.28 24.02 -5.38
CA SER A 284 -1.73 23.55 -6.68
C SER A 284 -2.00 22.03 -6.75
N TYR A 285 -1.32 21.22 -5.94
CA TYR A 285 -1.57 19.76 -5.83
C TYR A 285 -2.45 19.44 -4.62
N GLU A 286 -2.17 20.10 -3.50
CA GLU A 286 -2.88 19.91 -2.25
C GLU A 286 -4.38 20.19 -2.37
N ASP A 287 -4.78 21.26 -3.07
CA ASP A 287 -6.18 21.65 -3.18
C ASP A 287 -6.99 20.75 -4.13
N GLN A 288 -6.34 19.85 -4.88
CA GLN A 288 -7.02 18.97 -5.83
C GLN A 288 -7.79 17.84 -5.14
N ILE A 289 -7.38 17.47 -3.93
CA ILE A 289 -7.95 16.35 -3.18
C ILE A 289 -7.91 16.64 -1.67
N THR A 290 -9.00 16.36 -0.98
CA THR A 290 -9.14 16.64 0.45
C THR A 290 -8.26 15.71 1.30
N ASP A 291 -7.83 16.20 2.47
CA ASP A 291 -7.22 15.42 3.55
C ASP A 291 -8.21 15.00 4.65
N LYS A 292 -9.48 15.38 4.51
CA LYS A 292 -10.55 15.03 5.44
C LYS A 292 -11.40 13.89 4.90
N TYR A 293 -11.88 13.05 5.82
CA TYR A 293 -12.86 12.03 5.50
C TYR A 293 -14.10 12.65 4.84
N VAL A 294 -14.63 11.95 3.83
CA VAL A 294 -15.80 12.40 3.07
C VAL A 294 -17.08 11.79 3.63
N LEU A 295 -18.16 12.57 3.61
CA LEU A 295 -19.45 12.15 4.20
C LEU A 295 -20.57 12.04 3.16
N ILE A 296 -20.42 12.73 2.03
CA ILE A 296 -21.46 12.85 1.01
C ILE A 296 -20.93 12.51 -0.38
N TYR A 297 -21.85 12.16 -1.28
CA TYR A 297 -21.55 11.81 -2.67
C TYR A 297 -20.68 12.83 -3.39
N GLU A 298 -21.00 14.12 -3.29
CA GLU A 298 -20.30 15.16 -4.07
C GLU A 298 -18.82 15.28 -3.69
N ASP A 299 -18.47 15.10 -2.41
CA ASP A 299 -17.08 15.14 -1.97
C ASP A 299 -16.36 13.82 -2.30
N ALA A 300 -17.03 12.68 -2.13
CA ALA A 300 -16.52 11.38 -2.58
C ALA A 300 -16.24 11.37 -4.09
N ARG A 301 -17.10 12.03 -4.88
CA ARG A 301 -16.95 12.18 -6.33
C ARG A 301 -15.72 13.01 -6.71
N LYS A 302 -15.39 14.08 -5.97
CA LYS A 302 -14.16 14.86 -6.21
C LYS A 302 -12.92 13.99 -5.99
N VAL A 303 -12.88 13.24 -4.89
CA VAL A 303 -11.80 12.28 -4.59
C VAL A 303 -11.69 11.23 -5.69
N PHE A 304 -12.82 10.65 -6.11
CA PHE A 304 -12.89 9.68 -7.20
C PHE A 304 -12.30 10.23 -8.51
N LEU A 305 -12.71 11.43 -8.92
CA LEU A 305 -12.28 12.03 -10.20
C LEU A 305 -10.77 12.29 -10.19
N ASN A 306 -10.23 12.81 -9.09
CA ASN A 306 -8.80 13.05 -8.96
C ASN A 306 -8.02 11.72 -9.00
N ALA A 307 -8.41 10.72 -8.21
CA ALA A 307 -7.75 9.41 -8.21
C ALA A 307 -7.85 8.69 -9.57
N GLN A 308 -8.97 8.83 -10.28
CA GLN A 308 -9.15 8.29 -11.63
C GLN A 308 -8.20 8.96 -12.64
N GLU A 309 -7.97 10.27 -12.52
CA GLU A 309 -7.00 10.98 -13.37
C GLU A 309 -5.59 10.42 -13.14
N TRP A 310 -5.19 10.20 -11.89
CA TRP A 310 -3.90 9.60 -11.56
C TRP A 310 -3.76 8.16 -12.08
N LEU A 311 -4.79 7.33 -11.97
CA LEU A 311 -4.79 6.00 -12.61
C LEU A 311 -4.66 6.09 -14.14
N THR A 312 -5.26 7.11 -14.75
CA THR A 312 -5.15 7.36 -16.19
C THR A 312 -3.71 7.72 -16.56
N LYS A 313 -3.04 8.56 -15.76
CA LYS A 313 -1.62 8.89 -15.94
C LYS A 313 -0.74 7.64 -15.78
N ALA A 314 -0.93 6.86 -14.72
CA ALA A 314 -0.17 5.62 -14.49
C ALA A 314 -0.32 4.61 -15.66
N LYS A 315 -1.53 4.50 -16.22
CA LYS A 315 -1.83 3.60 -17.34
C LYS A 315 -1.13 3.98 -18.65
N GLN A 316 -0.64 5.22 -18.80
CA GLN A 316 0.15 5.61 -19.98
C GLN A 316 1.50 4.88 -20.02
N TYR A 317 2.06 4.54 -18.86
CA TYR A 317 3.31 3.78 -18.75
C TYR A 317 3.04 2.28 -18.56
N TYR A 318 2.17 1.91 -17.62
CA TYR A 318 1.86 0.52 -17.30
C TYR A 318 0.80 -0.04 -18.26
N THR A 319 1.22 -0.35 -19.48
CA THR A 319 0.38 -0.99 -20.51
C THR A 319 0.32 -2.51 -20.31
N LEU A 320 -0.68 -3.17 -20.89
CA LEU A 320 -0.76 -4.63 -20.82
C LEU A 320 0.41 -5.33 -21.55
N GLU A 321 0.94 -4.70 -22.61
CA GLU A 321 2.05 -5.24 -23.40
C GLU A 321 3.39 -5.18 -22.67
N GLY A 322 3.69 -4.05 -22.01
CA GLY A 322 4.95 -3.86 -21.29
C GLY A 322 4.92 -4.32 -19.83
N HIS A 323 3.76 -4.19 -19.17
CA HIS A 323 3.64 -4.28 -17.72
C HIS A 323 2.29 -4.91 -17.31
N ALA A 324 2.04 -6.14 -17.76
CA ALA A 324 0.73 -6.79 -17.59
C ALA A 324 0.22 -6.81 -16.14
N SER A 325 1.06 -7.19 -15.17
CA SER A 325 0.68 -7.26 -13.75
C SER A 325 0.26 -5.88 -13.19
N ASP A 326 1.04 -4.83 -13.48
CA ASP A 326 0.74 -3.48 -13.02
C ASP A 326 -0.50 -2.89 -13.69
N CYS A 327 -0.69 -3.16 -14.99
CA CYS A 327 -1.89 -2.77 -15.73
C CYS A 327 -3.16 -3.40 -15.14
N VAL A 328 -3.08 -4.67 -14.71
CA VAL A 328 -4.19 -5.34 -14.03
C VAL A 328 -4.46 -4.72 -12.67
N GLN A 329 -3.41 -4.43 -11.89
CA GLN A 329 -3.56 -3.77 -10.59
C GLN A 329 -4.22 -2.40 -10.73
N ILE A 330 -3.81 -1.57 -11.70
CA ILE A 330 -4.45 -0.28 -12.02
C ILE A 330 -5.94 -0.46 -12.35
N THR A 331 -6.30 -1.55 -13.02
CA THR A 331 -7.69 -1.86 -13.35
C THR A 331 -8.49 -2.27 -12.11
N GLN A 332 -7.90 -3.05 -11.21
CA GLN A 332 -8.51 -3.40 -9.91
C GLN A 332 -8.65 -2.15 -9.02
N ASP A 333 -7.65 -1.27 -8.99
CA ASP A 333 -7.69 0.00 -8.27
C ASP A 333 -8.83 0.91 -8.79
N LEU A 334 -9.01 0.98 -10.11
CA LEU A 334 -10.15 1.69 -10.72
C LEU A 334 -11.50 1.04 -10.33
N SER A 335 -11.55 -0.29 -10.29
CA SER A 335 -12.75 -1.01 -9.83
C SER A 335 -13.08 -0.69 -8.37
N GLN A 336 -12.07 -0.62 -7.50
CA GLN A 336 -12.21 -0.24 -6.09
C GLN A 336 -12.70 1.21 -5.94
N LEU A 337 -12.19 2.16 -6.72
CA LEU A 337 -12.70 3.53 -6.73
C LEU A 337 -14.21 3.59 -7.01
N TYR A 338 -14.68 2.86 -8.04
CA TYR A 338 -16.12 2.77 -8.32
C TYR A 338 -16.89 2.06 -7.20
N LYS A 339 -16.30 1.03 -6.56
CA LYS A 339 -16.92 0.31 -5.44
C LYS A 339 -17.17 1.26 -4.27
N TYR A 340 -16.19 2.07 -3.90
CA TYR A 340 -16.33 3.01 -2.79
C TYR A 340 -17.18 4.22 -3.14
N LEU A 341 -17.10 4.76 -4.37
CA LEU A 341 -18.00 5.82 -4.79
C LEU A 341 -19.47 5.38 -4.75
N ALA A 342 -19.76 4.16 -5.19
CA ALA A 342 -21.11 3.59 -5.20
C ALA A 342 -21.74 3.47 -3.80
N PHE A 343 -20.94 3.48 -2.73
CA PHE A 343 -21.46 3.50 -1.36
C PHE A 343 -22.13 4.83 -1.00
N PHE A 344 -21.60 5.95 -1.50
CA PHE A 344 -22.13 7.29 -1.21
C PHE A 344 -23.28 7.70 -2.14
N GLU A 345 -23.58 6.91 -3.16
CA GLU A 345 -24.64 7.19 -4.13
C GLU A 345 -25.99 6.65 -3.62
N GLU A 346 -26.97 7.53 -3.50
CA GLU A 346 -28.33 7.19 -3.06
C GLU A 346 -29.20 6.67 -4.22
N ASP A 347 -28.93 7.10 -5.46
CA ASP A 347 -29.68 6.64 -6.62
C ASP A 347 -29.24 5.22 -7.03
N GLU A 348 -30.11 4.24 -6.76
CA GLU A 348 -29.89 2.82 -7.07
C GLU A 348 -29.51 2.55 -8.54
N GLU A 349 -29.98 3.38 -9.48
CA GLU A 349 -29.67 3.21 -10.89
C GLU A 349 -28.25 3.66 -11.22
N ARG A 350 -27.81 4.81 -10.70
CA ARG A 350 -26.41 5.26 -10.76
C ARG A 350 -25.48 4.30 -10.04
N GLN A 351 -25.86 3.81 -8.87
CA GLN A 351 -25.10 2.80 -8.13
C GLN A 351 -24.91 1.52 -8.98
N SER A 352 -25.99 1.01 -9.59
CA SER A 352 -25.93 -0.12 -10.52
C SER A 352 -25.00 0.16 -11.72
N ARG A 353 -25.02 1.38 -12.27
CA ARG A 353 -24.17 1.77 -13.41
C ARG A 353 -22.69 1.83 -13.01
N MET A 354 -22.36 2.29 -11.80
CA MET A 354 -20.98 2.28 -11.29
C MET A 354 -20.46 0.85 -11.17
N HIS A 355 -21.23 -0.07 -10.58
CA HIS A 355 -20.86 -1.49 -10.55
C HIS A 355 -20.80 -2.12 -11.94
N LYS A 356 -21.64 -1.69 -12.89
CA LYS A 356 -21.51 -2.16 -14.28
C LYS A 356 -20.20 -1.70 -14.92
N ARG A 357 -19.73 -0.49 -14.64
CA ARG A 357 -18.41 -0.01 -15.08
C ARG A 357 -17.27 -0.86 -14.53
N ARG A 358 -17.35 -1.26 -13.25
CA ARG A 358 -16.40 -2.23 -12.66
C ARG A 358 -16.34 -3.52 -13.47
N ILE A 359 -17.50 -4.12 -13.76
CA ILE A 359 -17.59 -5.34 -14.58
C ILE A 359 -16.94 -5.14 -15.94
N ASP A 360 -17.24 -4.03 -16.64
CA ASP A 360 -16.67 -3.76 -17.97
C ASP A 360 -15.14 -3.72 -17.93
N HIS A 361 -14.56 -3.06 -16.93
CA HIS A 361 -13.11 -2.96 -16.77
C HIS A 361 -12.46 -4.31 -16.44
N LEU A 362 -13.01 -5.04 -15.46
CA LEU A 362 -12.49 -6.33 -15.03
C LEU A 362 -12.59 -7.40 -16.12
N GLU A 363 -13.73 -7.48 -16.83
CA GLU A 363 -13.91 -8.41 -17.95
C GLU A 363 -13.01 -8.09 -19.14
N SER A 364 -12.73 -6.80 -19.40
CA SER A 364 -11.82 -6.40 -20.49
C SER A 364 -10.44 -6.98 -20.27
N VAL A 365 -9.88 -6.80 -19.07
CA VAL A 365 -8.54 -7.28 -18.75
C VAL A 365 -8.50 -8.81 -18.66
N LEU A 366 -9.50 -9.43 -18.04
CA LEU A 366 -9.58 -10.88 -17.92
C LEU A 366 -9.60 -11.60 -19.28
N LYS A 367 -10.19 -10.99 -20.32
CA LYS A 367 -10.20 -11.53 -21.70
C LYS A 367 -8.82 -11.55 -22.36
N GLU A 368 -7.94 -10.64 -21.96
CA GLU A 368 -6.61 -10.47 -22.55
C GLU A 368 -5.54 -11.27 -21.78
N LEU A 369 -5.80 -11.63 -20.51
CA LEU A 369 -4.89 -12.43 -19.70
C LEU A 369 -4.87 -13.91 -20.09
N ASN A 370 -3.68 -14.51 -20.06
CA ASN A 370 -3.53 -15.96 -20.14
C ASN A 370 -3.61 -16.59 -18.72
N PRO A 371 -4.64 -17.40 -18.41
CA PRO A 371 -4.82 -17.97 -17.08
C PRO A 371 -3.71 -18.92 -16.62
N HIS A 372 -2.87 -19.43 -17.52
CA HIS A 372 -1.75 -20.29 -17.15
C HIS A 372 -0.62 -19.51 -16.46
N TYR A 373 -0.33 -18.29 -16.93
CA TYR A 373 0.74 -17.44 -16.39
C TYR A 373 0.22 -16.51 -15.28
N TYR A 374 -1.04 -16.10 -15.36
CA TYR A 374 -1.64 -15.11 -14.44
C TYR A 374 -2.74 -15.69 -13.55
N LEU A 375 -2.67 -16.99 -13.22
CA LEU A 375 -3.74 -17.71 -12.51
C LEU A 375 -4.20 -17.03 -11.22
N LEU A 376 -3.25 -16.53 -10.42
CA LEU A 376 -3.56 -15.86 -9.15
C LEU A 376 -4.37 -14.57 -9.39
N VAL A 377 -4.00 -13.81 -10.40
CA VAL A 377 -4.70 -12.58 -10.78
C VAL A 377 -6.08 -12.91 -11.36
N CYS A 378 -6.18 -13.92 -12.23
CA CYS A 378 -7.47 -14.37 -12.75
C CYS A 378 -8.43 -14.81 -11.63
N ARG A 379 -7.91 -15.51 -10.60
CA ARG A 379 -8.69 -15.87 -9.39
C ARG A 379 -9.26 -14.66 -8.69
N GLN A 380 -8.46 -13.62 -8.48
CA GLN A 380 -8.92 -12.38 -7.86
C GLN A 380 -9.98 -11.69 -8.71
N LEU A 381 -9.78 -11.60 -10.04
CA LEU A 381 -10.74 -10.99 -10.97
C LEU A 381 -12.07 -11.75 -11.01
N TRP A 382 -12.06 -13.09 -11.09
CA TRP A 382 -13.28 -13.90 -11.03
C TRP A 382 -14.02 -13.70 -9.72
N TYR A 383 -13.30 -13.69 -8.59
CA TYR A 383 -13.92 -13.46 -7.30
C TYR A 383 -14.58 -12.09 -7.22
N GLU A 384 -13.86 -11.03 -7.62
CA GLU A 384 -14.37 -9.66 -7.61
C GLU A 384 -15.55 -9.47 -8.57
N LEU A 385 -15.52 -10.09 -9.75
CA LEU A 385 -16.66 -10.12 -10.68
C LEU A 385 -17.88 -10.79 -10.04
N GLY A 386 -17.68 -11.93 -9.38
CA GLY A 386 -18.71 -12.63 -8.63
C GLY A 386 -19.40 -11.72 -7.60
N GLU A 387 -18.61 -10.99 -6.80
CA GLU A 387 -19.13 -10.01 -5.83
C GLU A 387 -19.86 -8.86 -6.53
N THR A 388 -19.27 -8.28 -7.56
CA THR A 388 -19.82 -7.10 -8.25
C THR A 388 -21.14 -7.41 -8.97
N TYR A 389 -21.27 -8.57 -9.60
CA TYR A 389 -22.54 -9.03 -10.15
C TYR A 389 -23.60 -9.22 -9.05
N SER A 390 -23.19 -9.71 -7.87
CA SER A 390 -24.09 -9.86 -6.72
C SER A 390 -24.52 -8.52 -6.14
N ASP A 391 -23.65 -7.50 -6.12
CA ASP A 391 -24.00 -6.16 -5.66
C ASP A 391 -25.12 -5.56 -6.54
N ILE A 392 -24.99 -5.65 -7.87
CA ILE A 392 -26.04 -5.19 -8.79
C ILE A 392 -27.33 -5.98 -8.60
N LEU A 393 -27.23 -7.31 -8.42
CA LEU A 393 -28.39 -8.16 -8.15
C LEU A 393 -29.16 -7.67 -6.91
N ASP A 394 -28.46 -7.37 -5.83
CA ASP A 394 -29.07 -6.97 -4.56
C ASP A 394 -29.78 -5.62 -4.68
N ILE A 395 -29.17 -4.64 -5.37
CA ILE A 395 -29.82 -3.36 -5.70
C ILE A 395 -31.10 -3.59 -6.52
N LYS A 396 -31.06 -4.45 -7.54
CA LYS A 396 -32.25 -4.74 -8.37
C LYS A 396 -33.35 -5.45 -7.59
N LEU A 397 -32.99 -6.37 -6.69
CA LEU A 397 -33.95 -7.06 -5.84
C LEU A 397 -34.60 -6.11 -4.82
N GLN A 398 -33.81 -5.23 -4.20
CA GLN A 398 -34.32 -4.19 -3.29
C GLN A 398 -35.33 -3.29 -4.00
N ARG A 399 -35.00 -2.81 -5.21
CA ARG A 399 -35.93 -2.02 -6.02
C ARG A 399 -37.25 -2.74 -6.30
N LEU A 400 -37.18 -4.03 -6.64
CA LEU A 400 -38.39 -4.84 -6.87
C LEU A 400 -39.23 -5.05 -5.61
N GLN A 401 -38.65 -4.96 -4.42
CA GLN A 401 -39.37 -5.04 -3.14
C GLN A 401 -40.03 -3.70 -2.77
N THR A 402 -39.43 -2.57 -3.15
CA THR A 402 -39.95 -1.22 -2.87
C THR A 402 -41.09 -0.79 -3.78
N VAL A 403 -41.17 -1.35 -4.99
CA VAL A 403 -42.22 -1.01 -5.97
C VAL A 403 -43.40 -1.96 -5.76
N ASP A 404 -44.58 -1.43 -5.42
CA ASP A 404 -45.84 -2.19 -5.23
C ASP A 404 -46.41 -2.84 -6.51
N GLU A 405 -45.67 -2.78 -7.62
CA GLU A 405 -46.05 -3.38 -8.89
C GLU A 405 -45.48 -4.80 -9.03
N ARG A 406 -46.24 -5.67 -9.69
CA ARG A 406 -45.75 -7.02 -9.99
C ARG A 406 -44.49 -6.92 -10.87
N PRO A 407 -43.40 -7.62 -10.51
CA PRO A 407 -42.17 -7.62 -11.29
C PRO A 407 -42.42 -7.99 -12.76
N THR A 408 -41.93 -7.16 -13.68
CA THR A 408 -42.06 -7.44 -15.10
C THR A 408 -41.20 -8.66 -15.49
N PRO A 409 -41.59 -9.44 -16.53
CA PRO A 409 -40.77 -10.54 -17.03
C PRO A 409 -39.38 -10.09 -17.51
N HIS A 410 -39.22 -8.82 -17.89
CA HIS A 410 -37.92 -8.26 -18.24
C HIS A 410 -37.04 -8.06 -16.99
N ALA A 411 -37.60 -7.51 -15.91
CA ALA A 411 -36.88 -7.33 -14.65
C ALA A 411 -36.44 -8.67 -14.04
N LEU A 412 -37.32 -9.68 -14.04
CA LEU A 412 -36.99 -11.02 -13.54
C LEU A 412 -35.87 -11.68 -14.36
N ARG A 413 -35.91 -11.57 -15.70
CA ARG A 413 -34.81 -12.06 -16.56
C ARG A 413 -33.49 -11.39 -16.22
N LYS A 414 -33.51 -10.08 -15.93
CA LYS A 414 -32.30 -9.35 -15.58
C LYS A 414 -31.72 -9.80 -14.24
N VAL A 415 -32.58 -9.99 -13.22
CA VAL A 415 -32.21 -10.54 -11.90
C VAL A 415 -31.57 -11.92 -12.04
N ASN A 416 -32.22 -12.83 -12.77
CA ASN A 416 -31.69 -14.19 -12.97
C ASN A 416 -30.35 -14.16 -13.70
N HIS A 417 -30.22 -13.35 -14.76
CA HIS A 417 -28.96 -13.22 -15.49
C HIS A 417 -27.82 -12.71 -14.58
N LEU A 418 -28.07 -11.73 -13.72
CA LEU A 418 -27.06 -11.23 -12.77
C LEU A 418 -26.63 -12.33 -11.78
N ALA A 419 -27.60 -13.11 -11.26
CA ALA A 419 -27.31 -14.23 -10.38
C ALA A 419 -26.48 -15.32 -11.09
N GLU A 420 -26.86 -15.68 -12.32
CA GLU A 420 -26.13 -16.65 -13.15
C GLU A 420 -24.69 -16.20 -13.43
N GLN A 421 -24.47 -14.93 -13.78
CA GLN A 421 -23.12 -14.38 -14.00
C GLN A 421 -22.29 -14.37 -12.71
N SER A 422 -22.90 -14.04 -11.57
CA SER A 422 -22.22 -14.09 -10.27
C SER A 422 -21.79 -15.52 -9.93
N ILE A 423 -22.70 -16.50 -10.08
CA ILE A 423 -22.42 -17.93 -9.87
C ILE A 423 -21.33 -18.42 -10.83
N ALA A 424 -21.40 -18.08 -12.11
CA ALA A 424 -20.42 -18.49 -13.11
C ALA A 424 -19.01 -18.03 -12.74
N ASN A 425 -18.86 -16.78 -12.29
CA ASN A 425 -17.56 -16.24 -11.87
C ASN A 425 -17.03 -16.93 -10.59
N PHE A 426 -17.88 -17.16 -9.58
CA PHE A 426 -17.45 -17.93 -8.41
C PHE A 426 -17.08 -19.38 -8.75
N ASN A 427 -17.78 -20.00 -9.70
CA ASN A 427 -17.44 -21.33 -10.19
C ASN A 427 -16.10 -21.35 -10.92
N MET A 428 -15.80 -20.36 -11.79
CA MET A 428 -14.48 -20.23 -12.43
C MET A 428 -13.37 -20.13 -11.38
N PHE A 429 -13.58 -19.34 -10.32
CA PHE A 429 -12.66 -19.28 -9.18
C PHE A 429 -12.49 -20.64 -8.51
N LEU A 430 -13.56 -21.33 -8.14
CA LEU A 430 -13.50 -22.65 -7.47
C LEU A 430 -12.88 -23.73 -8.36
N GLU A 431 -13.21 -23.75 -9.65
CA GLU A 431 -12.63 -24.68 -10.63
C GLU A 431 -11.13 -24.49 -10.75
N SER A 432 -10.65 -23.25 -10.67
CA SER A 432 -9.22 -22.97 -10.69
C SER A 432 -8.47 -23.53 -9.48
N LEU A 433 -9.16 -23.89 -8.38
CA LEU A 433 -8.56 -24.48 -7.18
C LEU A 433 -8.41 -26.01 -7.26
N ARG A 434 -8.94 -26.64 -8.32
CA ARG A 434 -8.80 -28.09 -8.52
C ARG A 434 -7.34 -28.46 -8.70
N ASP A 435 -6.99 -29.65 -8.20
CA ASP A 435 -5.66 -30.21 -8.37
C ASP A 435 -5.40 -30.47 -9.87
N ALA A 436 -4.29 -29.95 -10.38
CA ALA A 436 -3.97 -29.99 -11.80
C ALA A 436 -3.78 -31.43 -12.33
N SER A 437 -3.40 -32.37 -11.47
CA SER A 437 -3.13 -33.77 -11.86
C SER A 437 -4.38 -34.65 -11.81
N THR A 438 -5.26 -34.43 -10.83
CA THR A 438 -6.45 -35.26 -10.60
C THR A 438 -7.74 -34.62 -11.09
N ASN A 439 -7.73 -33.31 -11.37
CA ASN A 439 -8.90 -32.48 -11.67
C ASN A 439 -10.00 -32.54 -10.58
N LYS A 440 -9.63 -32.94 -9.36
CA LYS A 440 -10.52 -33.01 -8.20
C LYS A 440 -10.31 -31.81 -7.31
N MET A 441 -11.34 -31.43 -6.57
CA MET A 441 -11.21 -30.45 -5.51
C MET A 441 -10.25 -31.02 -4.44
N PRO A 442 -9.25 -30.25 -3.98
CA PRO A 442 -8.34 -30.72 -2.93
C PRO A 442 -9.12 -31.04 -1.65
N THR A 443 -8.64 -32.01 -0.88
CA THR A 443 -9.24 -32.39 0.40
C THR A 443 -9.05 -31.33 1.47
N MET A 444 -7.96 -30.54 1.36
CA MET A 444 -7.64 -29.42 2.22
C MET A 444 -7.20 -28.25 1.35
N PHE A 445 -7.78 -27.07 1.57
CA PHE A 445 -7.35 -25.83 0.96
C PHE A 445 -6.13 -25.25 1.68
N ASN A 446 -5.26 -24.58 0.93
CA ASN A 446 -4.18 -23.80 1.53
C ASN A 446 -4.75 -22.64 2.36
N GLU A 447 -3.99 -22.18 3.35
CA GLU A 447 -4.37 -21.11 4.28
C GLU A 447 -4.83 -19.83 3.55
N ASP A 448 -4.17 -19.47 2.45
CA ASP A 448 -4.48 -18.25 1.69
C ASP A 448 -5.82 -18.32 0.93
N VAL A 449 -6.33 -19.53 0.64
CA VAL A 449 -7.52 -19.71 -0.22
C VAL A 449 -8.70 -20.37 0.49
N ILE A 450 -8.51 -20.88 1.72
CA ILE A 450 -9.56 -21.59 2.47
C ILE A 450 -10.78 -20.70 2.73
N ARG A 451 -10.57 -19.48 3.26
CA ARG A 451 -11.68 -18.54 3.54
C ARG A 451 -12.37 -18.10 2.24
N PRO A 452 -11.67 -17.60 1.20
CA PRO A 452 -12.30 -17.26 -0.07
C PRO A 452 -13.09 -18.42 -0.69
N ALA A 453 -12.56 -19.65 -0.68
CA ALA A 453 -13.23 -20.83 -1.22
C ALA A 453 -14.54 -21.15 -0.49
N LEU A 454 -14.51 -21.20 0.84
CA LEU A 454 -15.71 -21.47 1.63
C LEU A 454 -16.76 -20.36 1.47
N ILE A 455 -16.34 -19.10 1.49
CA ILE A 455 -17.25 -17.97 1.23
C ILE A 455 -17.85 -18.03 -0.19
N ALA A 456 -17.10 -18.47 -1.20
CA ALA A 456 -17.65 -18.66 -2.55
C ALA A 456 -18.78 -19.70 -2.56
N TYR A 457 -18.63 -20.84 -1.88
CA TYR A 457 -19.71 -21.82 -1.73
C TYR A 457 -20.93 -21.24 -1.01
N PHE A 458 -20.73 -20.50 0.09
CA PHE A 458 -21.81 -19.80 0.79
C PHE A 458 -22.56 -18.82 -0.12
N ARG A 459 -21.81 -17.99 -0.88
CA ARG A 459 -22.37 -17.02 -1.82
C ARG A 459 -23.14 -17.72 -2.95
N ILE A 460 -22.58 -18.77 -3.55
CA ILE A 460 -23.27 -19.59 -4.57
C ILE A 460 -24.59 -20.15 -4.02
N GLY A 461 -24.57 -20.70 -2.80
CA GLY A 461 -25.77 -21.20 -2.14
C GLY A 461 -26.87 -20.15 -2.01
N ARG A 462 -26.51 -18.91 -1.63
CA ARG A 462 -27.43 -17.77 -1.54
C ARG A 462 -27.92 -17.34 -2.92
N LEU A 463 -27.05 -17.29 -3.91
CA LEU A 463 -27.39 -16.83 -5.26
C LEU A 463 -28.43 -17.75 -5.92
N TYR A 464 -28.28 -19.08 -5.82
CA TYR A 464 -29.30 -20.01 -6.33
C TYR A 464 -30.67 -19.80 -5.68
N SER A 465 -30.72 -19.41 -4.39
CA SER A 465 -31.99 -19.11 -3.72
C SER A 465 -32.64 -17.79 -4.16
N LYS A 466 -31.87 -16.90 -4.81
CA LYS A 466 -32.34 -15.61 -5.35
C LYS A 466 -32.86 -15.71 -6.80
N ILE A 467 -32.63 -16.82 -7.50
CA ILE A 467 -33.10 -17.01 -8.89
C ILE A 467 -34.60 -17.27 -8.88
N VAL A 468 -35.36 -16.47 -9.64
CA VAL A 468 -36.82 -16.55 -9.72
C VAL A 468 -37.24 -17.21 -11.03
N MET A 469 -37.68 -18.46 -10.97
CA MET A 469 -38.14 -19.22 -12.14
C MET A 469 -39.63 -19.53 -12.05
N PRO A 470 -40.42 -19.41 -13.13
CA PRO A 470 -41.82 -19.82 -13.13
C PRO A 470 -41.99 -21.34 -13.14
N ASP A 471 -41.04 -22.06 -13.74
CA ASP A 471 -41.04 -23.52 -13.84
C ASP A 471 -40.62 -24.17 -12.51
N LYS A 472 -41.46 -25.07 -11.98
CA LYS A 472 -41.22 -25.77 -10.71
C LYS A 472 -40.03 -26.74 -10.80
N ALA A 473 -39.77 -27.33 -11.96
CA ALA A 473 -38.62 -28.22 -12.14
C ALA A 473 -37.30 -27.43 -12.04
N ALA A 474 -37.22 -26.27 -12.69
CA ALA A 474 -36.09 -25.34 -12.55
C ALA A 474 -35.92 -24.81 -11.11
N GLN A 475 -37.03 -24.47 -10.43
CA GLN A 475 -36.97 -24.09 -9.01
C GLN A 475 -36.39 -25.22 -8.14
N LEU A 476 -36.81 -26.47 -8.39
CA LEU A 476 -36.31 -27.64 -7.69
C LEU A 476 -34.82 -27.85 -7.91
N GLU A 477 -34.33 -27.64 -9.12
CA GLU A 477 -32.91 -27.76 -9.43
C GLU A 477 -32.08 -26.68 -8.72
N ASN A 478 -32.51 -25.41 -8.78
CA ASN A 478 -31.84 -24.33 -8.05
C ASN A 478 -31.78 -24.60 -6.54
N LEU A 479 -32.87 -25.14 -5.98
CA LEU A 479 -32.93 -25.50 -4.56
C LEU A 479 -31.95 -26.62 -4.19
N LYS A 480 -31.79 -27.63 -5.06
CA LYS A 480 -30.78 -28.67 -4.90
C LYS A 480 -29.36 -28.12 -4.98
N GLN A 481 -29.08 -27.22 -5.93
CA GLN A 481 -27.77 -26.59 -6.04
C GLN A 481 -27.44 -25.73 -4.83
N SER A 482 -28.42 -24.98 -4.33
CA SER A 482 -28.31 -24.22 -3.08
C SER A 482 -27.95 -25.13 -1.89
N LEU A 483 -28.68 -26.24 -1.72
CA LEU A 483 -28.40 -27.23 -0.68
C LEU A 483 -27.01 -27.85 -0.82
N ASN A 484 -26.59 -28.21 -2.04
CA ASN A 484 -25.28 -28.81 -2.29
C ASN A 484 -24.15 -27.85 -1.89
N ALA A 485 -24.27 -26.57 -2.20
CA ALA A 485 -23.26 -25.57 -1.88
C ALA A 485 -23.12 -25.36 -0.36
N TYR A 486 -24.24 -25.22 0.36
CA TYR A 486 -24.21 -25.10 1.83
C TYR A 486 -23.71 -26.38 2.49
N LYS A 487 -24.12 -27.54 1.98
CA LYS A 487 -23.67 -28.83 2.50
C LYS A 487 -22.17 -29.02 2.34
N PHE A 488 -21.59 -28.62 1.20
CA PHE A 488 -20.15 -28.66 1.01
C PHE A 488 -19.40 -27.89 2.09
N LEU A 489 -19.82 -26.65 2.38
CA LEU A 489 -19.19 -25.81 3.41
C LEU A 489 -19.26 -26.46 4.79
N VAL A 490 -20.45 -26.98 5.17
CA VAL A 490 -20.67 -27.65 6.45
C VAL A 490 -19.83 -28.93 6.57
N ASP A 491 -19.85 -29.77 5.54
CA ASP A 491 -19.09 -31.03 5.52
C ASP A 491 -17.58 -30.75 5.61
N TYR A 492 -17.09 -29.71 4.92
CA TYR A 492 -15.71 -29.27 5.00
C TYR A 492 -15.33 -28.82 6.41
N CYS A 493 -16.12 -27.93 7.04
CA CYS A 493 -15.87 -27.44 8.41
C CYS A 493 -16.01 -28.52 9.50
N ASN A 494 -16.76 -29.59 9.22
CA ASN A 494 -16.85 -30.75 10.11
C ASN A 494 -15.62 -31.64 10.01
N HIS A 495 -14.99 -31.70 8.83
CA HIS A 495 -13.75 -32.44 8.61
C HIS A 495 -12.54 -31.67 9.14
N ASP A 496 -12.46 -30.37 8.83
CA ASP A 496 -11.40 -29.45 9.26
C ASP A 496 -11.96 -28.43 10.27
N LYS A 497 -11.65 -28.64 11.55
CA LYS A 497 -12.13 -27.77 12.63
C LYS A 497 -11.48 -26.39 12.63
N ASP A 498 -10.28 -26.26 12.07
CA ASP A 498 -9.61 -24.96 11.98
C ASP A 498 -10.25 -24.10 10.89
N ALA A 499 -10.68 -24.70 9.77
CA ALA A 499 -11.48 -24.04 8.74
C ALA A 499 -12.71 -23.31 9.31
N ARG A 500 -13.38 -23.92 10.30
CA ARG A 500 -14.57 -23.35 10.94
C ARG A 500 -14.29 -21.99 11.59
N LYS A 501 -13.09 -21.77 12.13
CA LYS A 501 -12.69 -20.49 12.74
C LYS A 501 -12.68 -19.37 11.71
N HIS A 502 -12.37 -19.71 10.46
CA HIS A 502 -12.33 -18.77 9.36
C HIS A 502 -13.70 -18.44 8.75
N VAL A 503 -14.80 -19.09 9.11
CA VAL A 503 -16.15 -18.83 8.54
C VAL A 503 -17.27 -19.05 9.57
N SER A 504 -17.05 -18.62 10.81
CA SER A 504 -17.92 -18.95 11.96
C SER A 504 -19.36 -18.46 11.81
N LEU A 505 -19.58 -17.30 11.19
CA LEU A 505 -20.91 -16.74 10.95
C LEU A 505 -21.60 -17.47 9.80
N GLU A 506 -20.89 -17.71 8.70
CA GLU A 506 -21.43 -18.32 7.49
C GLU A 506 -21.76 -19.80 7.71
N VAL A 507 -20.92 -20.54 8.44
CA VAL A 507 -21.16 -21.95 8.74
C VAL A 507 -22.43 -22.14 9.57
N ALA A 508 -22.71 -21.25 10.52
CA ALA A 508 -23.93 -21.31 11.33
C ALA A 508 -25.18 -21.17 10.45
N VAL A 509 -25.16 -20.21 9.52
CA VAL A 509 -26.24 -20.03 8.53
C VAL A 509 -26.37 -21.27 7.64
N CYS A 510 -25.25 -21.84 7.18
CA CYS A 510 -25.26 -23.03 6.33
C CYS A 510 -25.82 -24.26 7.06
N GLU A 511 -25.48 -24.47 8.33
CA GLU A 511 -26.01 -25.57 9.14
C GLU A 511 -27.54 -25.51 9.25
N ASP A 512 -28.10 -24.32 9.43
CA ASP A 512 -29.55 -24.13 9.46
C ASP A 512 -30.19 -24.34 8.09
N MET A 513 -29.57 -23.85 7.01
CA MET A 513 -30.05 -24.10 5.66
C MET A 513 -30.01 -25.60 5.29
N VAL A 514 -28.97 -26.33 5.70
CA VAL A 514 -28.86 -27.78 5.45
C VAL A 514 -29.93 -28.57 6.19
N LYS A 515 -30.45 -28.09 7.34
CA LYS A 515 -31.60 -28.69 8.03
C LYS A 515 -32.93 -28.37 7.35
N LEU A 516 -33.09 -27.14 6.85
CA LEU A 516 -34.37 -26.62 6.34
C LEU A 516 -34.64 -26.96 4.87
N LEU A 517 -33.63 -26.82 4.00
CA LEU A 517 -33.81 -26.97 2.55
C LEU A 517 -34.23 -28.39 2.12
N PRO A 518 -33.78 -29.50 2.74
CA PRO A 518 -34.25 -30.85 2.35
C PRO A 518 -35.77 -31.01 2.42
N LEU A 519 -36.43 -30.40 3.42
CA LEU A 519 -37.89 -30.42 3.56
C LEU A 519 -38.56 -29.68 2.39
N LYS A 520 -38.01 -28.53 1.99
CA LYS A 520 -38.48 -27.77 0.82
C LYS A 520 -38.26 -28.54 -0.48
N VAL A 521 -37.11 -29.19 -0.64
CA VAL A 521 -36.79 -30.04 -1.81
C VAL A 521 -37.79 -31.18 -1.92
N GLN A 522 -38.06 -31.88 -0.82
CA GLN A 522 -39.02 -32.99 -0.81
C GLN A 522 -40.42 -32.52 -1.19
N ARG A 523 -40.88 -31.42 -0.60
CA ARG A 523 -42.19 -30.83 -0.93
C ARG A 523 -42.31 -30.48 -2.40
N LEU A 524 -41.34 -29.73 -2.93
CA LEU A 524 -41.38 -29.30 -4.33
C LEU A 524 -41.21 -30.48 -5.31
N THR A 525 -40.47 -31.53 -4.92
CA THR A 525 -40.38 -32.77 -5.69
C THR A 525 -41.75 -33.43 -5.85
N LEU A 526 -42.55 -33.48 -4.77
CA LEU A 526 -43.92 -34.01 -4.84
C LEU A 526 -44.82 -33.14 -5.72
N GLU A 527 -44.69 -31.81 -5.66
CA GLU A 527 -45.45 -30.88 -6.49
C GLU A 527 -45.12 -31.03 -7.98
N VAL A 528 -43.83 -31.24 -8.33
CA VAL A 528 -43.38 -31.48 -9.71
C VAL A 528 -43.82 -32.86 -10.24
N GLN A 529 -43.95 -33.86 -9.37
CA GLN A 529 -44.43 -35.20 -9.75
C GLN A 529 -45.95 -35.26 -9.97
N GLN A 530 -46.69 -34.23 -9.55
CA GLN A 530 -48.15 -34.14 -9.64
C GLN A 530 -48.64 -33.25 -10.81
N GLU A 531 -47.73 -32.49 -11.42
CA GLU A 531 -47.93 -31.78 -12.70
C GLU A 531 -47.54 -32.67 -13.88
#